data_AF-A0A359D8C2-F1
#
_entry.id   AF-A0A359D8C2-F1
#
_cell.length_a   1.000
_cell.length_b   1.000
_cell.length_c   1.000
_cell.angle_alpha   90.00
_cell.angle_beta   90.00
_cell.angle_gamma   90.00
#
_symmetry.space_group_name_H-M   'P 1'
#
loop_
_entity.id
_entity.type
_entity.pdbx_description
1 polymer ?
#
loop_
_entity_poly.entity_id
_entity_poly.type
_entity_poly.pdbx_seq_one_letter_code
_entity_poly.pdbx_strand_id
1 'polypeptide(L)'
;MATVNPQRGYILGLTAYIIWGLFPLYFKAIQNVPAVEIIVHRALWSALFGATLLLVWKHPGWLRELRDNPKRVAVLAASGVLIASNWLVYVWAVNNERMLEASLGYYINPLVNVLLGMLLLGERLRRLQWLAVGLAVVGVAQQVWQVGSLPWVSLVLALTFGFYGLIRKQAPVAALPGLVVETWLL
;
A
#
# COMPACT_ATOMS: atom_id res chain seq x y z
N MET A 1 -26.49 4.52 -13.53
CA MET A 1 -25.39 3.87 -12.76
C MET A 1 -25.08 2.55 -13.45
N ALA A 2 -23.85 2.35 -13.94
CA ALA A 2 -23.45 1.07 -14.52
C ALA A 2 -23.55 -0.01 -13.43
N THR A 3 -24.27 -1.10 -13.69
CA THR A 3 -24.38 -2.22 -12.75
C THR A 3 -22.98 -2.82 -12.56
N VAL A 4 -22.53 -2.87 -11.31
CA VAL A 4 -21.23 -3.45 -10.97
C VAL A 4 -21.29 -4.93 -11.34
N ASN A 5 -20.48 -5.37 -12.31
CA ASN A 5 -20.40 -6.77 -12.71
C ASN A 5 -19.39 -7.49 -11.78
N PRO A 6 -19.86 -8.34 -10.83
CA PRO A 6 -18.99 -8.96 -9.85
C PRO A 6 -17.98 -9.92 -10.48
N GLN A 7 -18.35 -10.63 -11.56
CA GLN A 7 -17.43 -11.53 -12.28
C GLN A 7 -16.24 -10.74 -12.86
N ARG A 8 -16.53 -9.60 -13.49
CA ARG A 8 -15.48 -8.70 -14.01
C ARG A 8 -14.59 -8.18 -12.87
N GLY A 9 -15.17 -7.85 -11.72
CA GLY A 9 -14.43 -7.46 -10.52
C GLY A 9 -13.48 -8.56 -10.02
N TYR A 10 -13.95 -9.81 -9.95
CA TYR A 10 -13.12 -10.94 -9.54
C TYR A 10 -11.97 -11.21 -10.49
N ILE A 11 -12.22 -11.15 -11.81
CA ILE A 11 -11.16 -11.34 -12.83
C ILE A 11 -10.10 -10.25 -12.68
N LEU A 12 -10.51 -8.97 -12.61
CA LEU A 12 -9.58 -7.85 -12.44
C LEU A 12 -8.76 -7.97 -11.14
N GLY A 13 -9.40 -8.34 -10.03
CA GLY A 13 -8.73 -8.57 -8.76
C GLY A 13 -7.72 -9.71 -8.82
N LEU A 14 -8.11 -10.85 -9.41
CA LEU A 14 -7.23 -12.01 -9.55
C LEU A 14 -6.01 -11.67 -10.43
N THR A 15 -6.22 -11.01 -11.57
CA THR A 15 -5.12 -10.56 -12.43
C THR A 15 -4.18 -9.61 -11.68
N ALA A 16 -4.72 -8.65 -10.93
CA ALA A 16 -3.92 -7.72 -10.15
C ALA A 16 -3.08 -8.44 -9.07
N TYR A 17 -3.67 -9.40 -8.35
CA TYR A 17 -2.94 -10.18 -7.33
C TYR A 17 -1.88 -11.11 -7.93
N ILE A 18 -2.13 -11.70 -9.10
CA ILE A 18 -1.13 -12.52 -9.81
C ILE A 18 0.06 -11.64 -10.23
N ILE A 19 -0.20 -10.50 -10.87
CA ILE A 19 0.85 -9.55 -11.24
C ILE A 19 1.64 -9.13 -9.99
N TRP A 20 0.93 -8.85 -8.91
CA TRP A 20 1.56 -8.43 -7.67
C TRP A 20 2.44 -9.52 -7.04
N GLY A 21 1.99 -10.77 -7.05
CA GLY A 21 2.77 -11.92 -6.57
C GLY A 21 4.04 -12.21 -7.38
N LEU A 22 4.09 -11.78 -8.65
CA LEU A 22 5.27 -11.91 -9.51
C LEU A 22 6.31 -10.80 -9.32
N PHE A 23 5.95 -9.66 -8.70
CA PHE A 23 6.89 -8.55 -8.46
C PHE A 23 8.18 -8.93 -7.73
N PRO A 24 8.16 -9.71 -6.63
CA PRO A 24 9.39 -10.10 -5.96
C PRO A 24 10.36 -10.86 -6.87
N LEU A 25 9.87 -11.65 -7.84
CA LEU A 25 10.73 -12.31 -8.84
C LEU A 25 11.37 -11.29 -9.79
N TYR A 26 10.60 -10.30 -10.23
CA TYR A 26 11.11 -9.21 -11.06
C TYR A 26 12.20 -8.40 -10.33
N PHE A 27 11.96 -7.97 -9.08
CA PHE A 27 12.96 -7.21 -8.32
C PHE A 27 14.22 -8.02 -8.06
N LYS A 28 14.08 -9.32 -7.81
CA LYS A 28 15.25 -10.22 -7.69
C LYS A 28 16.05 -10.30 -9.00
N ALA A 29 15.40 -10.29 -10.17
CA ALA A 29 16.08 -10.28 -11.46
C ALA A 29 16.88 -8.98 -11.70
N ILE A 30 16.44 -7.86 -11.12
CA ILE A 30 17.11 -6.55 -11.21
C ILE A 30 17.80 -6.13 -9.91
N GLN A 31 18.14 -7.08 -9.03
CA GLN A 31 18.71 -6.81 -7.70
C GLN A 31 20.00 -5.97 -7.72
N ASN A 32 20.71 -5.96 -8.85
CA ASN A 32 21.92 -5.16 -9.06
C ASN A 32 21.63 -3.65 -9.18
N VAL A 33 20.38 -3.26 -9.42
CA VAL A 33 19.96 -1.86 -9.51
C VAL A 33 19.63 -1.35 -8.10
N PRO A 34 20.15 -0.18 -7.69
CA PRO A 34 19.83 0.40 -6.38
C PRO A 34 18.32 0.55 -6.17
N ALA A 35 17.84 0.19 -4.97
CA ALA A 35 16.41 0.26 -4.63
C ALA A 35 15.83 1.68 -4.84
N VAL A 36 16.59 2.72 -4.52
CA VAL A 36 16.20 4.12 -4.73
C VAL A 36 15.94 4.40 -6.21
N GLU A 37 16.82 3.94 -7.09
CA GLU A 37 16.67 4.15 -8.54
C GLU A 37 15.43 3.44 -9.09
N ILE A 38 15.13 2.23 -8.61
CA ILE A 38 13.91 1.50 -8.96
C ILE A 38 12.67 2.29 -8.54
N ILE A 39 12.64 2.83 -7.31
CA ILE A 39 11.50 3.60 -6.80
C ILE A 39 11.34 4.93 -7.54
N VAL A 40 12.42 5.63 -7.86
CA VAL A 40 12.38 6.87 -8.65
C VAL A 40 11.81 6.62 -10.04
N HIS A 41 12.32 5.63 -10.77
CA HIS A 41 11.78 5.27 -12.09
C HIS A 41 10.31 4.89 -11.99
N ARG A 42 9.94 4.11 -10.97
CA ARG A 42 8.56 3.72 -10.75
C ARG A 42 7.65 4.92 -10.48
N ALA A 43 8.07 5.87 -9.65
CA ALA A 43 7.30 7.07 -9.34
C ALA A 43 7.12 7.92 -10.60
N LEU A 44 8.20 8.17 -11.35
CA LEU A 44 8.18 8.92 -12.60
C LEU A 44 7.25 8.29 -13.64
N TRP A 45 7.38 6.99 -13.91
CA TRP A 45 6.53 6.31 -14.90
C TRP A 45 5.07 6.25 -14.46
N SER A 46 4.81 6.07 -13.15
CA SER A 46 3.44 6.10 -12.61
C SER A 46 2.81 7.48 -12.74
N ALA A 47 3.58 8.54 -12.47
CA ALA A 47 3.14 9.93 -12.60
C ALA A 47 2.81 10.28 -14.05
N LEU A 48 3.70 9.92 -14.99
CA LEU A 48 3.51 10.15 -16.42
C LEU A 48 2.31 9.36 -16.97
N PHE A 49 2.24 8.06 -16.67
CA PHE A 49 1.17 7.20 -17.15
C PHE A 49 -0.19 7.61 -16.56
N GLY A 50 -0.24 7.88 -15.26
CA GLY A 50 -1.44 8.32 -14.58
C GLY A 50 -1.92 9.69 -15.08
N ALA A 51 -1.02 10.64 -15.31
CA ALA A 51 -1.37 11.94 -15.90
C ALA A 51 -1.95 11.77 -17.31
N THR A 52 -1.34 10.92 -18.14
CA THR A 52 -1.83 10.61 -19.49
C THR A 52 -3.23 9.99 -19.46
N LEU A 53 -3.48 9.05 -18.53
CA LEU A 53 -4.81 8.46 -18.31
C LEU A 53 -5.85 9.50 -17.89
N LEU A 54 -5.50 10.44 -17.00
CA LEU A 54 -6.40 11.52 -16.58
C LEU A 54 -6.75 12.45 -17.74
N LEU A 55 -5.79 12.72 -18.64
CA LEU A 55 -6.03 13.51 -19.86
C LEU A 55 -6.99 12.79 -20.81
N VAL A 56 -6.82 11.48 -21.01
CA VAL A 56 -7.66 10.67 -21.92
C VAL A 56 -9.07 10.44 -21.36
N TRP A 57 -9.20 10.14 -20.06
CA TRP A 57 -10.49 9.86 -19.42
C TRP A 57 -11.27 11.11 -19.02
N LYS A 58 -10.75 12.32 -19.32
CA LYS A 58 -11.41 13.62 -19.11
C LYS A 58 -12.12 13.70 -17.76
N HIS A 59 -11.44 13.41 -16.66
CA HIS A 59 -12.01 13.69 -15.33
C HIS A 59 -12.06 15.21 -15.16
N PRO A 60 -13.20 15.91 -15.33
CA PRO A 60 -13.22 17.36 -15.26
C PRO A 60 -13.21 17.77 -13.78
N GLY A 61 -12.40 18.76 -13.42
CA GLY A 61 -12.48 19.40 -12.10
C GLY A 61 -11.60 18.84 -10.98
N TRP A 62 -10.85 17.74 -11.17
CA TRP A 62 -9.97 17.19 -10.11
C TRP A 62 -8.89 18.19 -9.69
N LEU A 63 -8.30 18.92 -10.64
CA LEU A 63 -7.32 19.99 -10.38
C LEU A 63 -7.90 21.14 -9.56
N ARG A 64 -9.18 21.47 -9.79
CA ARG A 64 -9.88 22.53 -9.07
C ARG A 64 -10.19 22.10 -7.64
N GLU A 65 -10.65 20.87 -7.47
CA GLU A 65 -10.92 20.27 -6.16
C GLU A 65 -9.65 20.16 -5.29
N LEU A 66 -8.51 19.89 -5.92
CA LEU A 66 -7.20 19.85 -5.27
C LEU A 66 -6.73 21.25 -4.85
N ARG A 67 -6.83 22.23 -5.77
CA ARG A 67 -6.46 23.63 -5.53
C ARG A 67 -7.28 24.26 -4.40
N ASP A 68 -8.58 23.96 -4.34
CA ASP A 68 -9.50 24.55 -3.37
C ASP A 68 -9.35 23.93 -1.96
N ASN A 69 -8.54 22.87 -1.81
CA ASN A 69 -8.35 22.16 -0.55
C ASN A 69 -6.86 21.88 -0.24
N PRO A 70 -6.09 22.89 0.21
CA PRO A 70 -4.65 22.71 0.50
C PRO A 70 -4.37 21.65 1.57
N LYS A 71 -5.31 21.42 2.51
CA LYS A 71 -5.23 20.32 3.48
C LYS A 71 -5.22 18.94 2.81
N ARG A 72 -5.96 18.75 1.70
CA ARG A 72 -5.97 17.48 0.96
C ARG A 72 -4.62 17.22 0.29
N VAL A 73 -3.94 18.27 -0.19
CA VAL A 73 -2.58 18.16 -0.75
C VAL A 73 -1.59 17.69 0.32
N ALA A 74 -1.63 18.27 1.53
CA ALA A 74 -0.76 17.82 2.62
C ALA A 74 -1.02 16.36 3.02
N VAL A 75 -2.29 15.95 3.06
CA VAL A 75 -2.68 14.56 3.34
C VAL A 75 -2.18 13.60 2.25
N LEU A 76 -2.28 13.99 0.98
CA LEU A 76 -1.77 13.22 -0.15
C LEU A 76 -0.24 13.18 -0.19
N ALA A 77 0.44 14.26 0.19
CA ALA A 77 1.89 14.27 0.33
C ALA A 77 2.33 13.28 1.42
N ALA A 78 1.65 13.29 2.57
CA ALA A 78 1.92 12.36 3.67
C ALA A 78 1.65 10.90 3.27
N SER A 79 0.53 10.60 2.59
CA SER A 79 0.27 9.25 2.08
C SER A 79 1.28 8.83 1.01
N GLY A 80 1.68 9.75 0.13
CA GLY A 80 2.74 9.57 -0.86
C GLY A 80 4.08 9.17 -0.24
N VAL A 81 4.53 9.91 0.77
CA VAL A 81 5.78 9.61 1.50
C VAL A 81 5.70 8.25 2.19
N LEU A 82 4.57 7.91 2.81
CA LEU A 82 4.38 6.61 3.46
C LEU A 82 4.45 5.46 2.46
N ILE A 83 3.75 5.56 1.33
CA ILE A 83 3.74 4.49 0.33
C ILE A 83 5.08 4.38 -0.41
N ALA A 84 5.77 5.50 -0.65
CA ALA A 84 7.12 5.51 -1.23
C ALA A 84 8.13 4.87 -0.27
N SER A 85 8.09 5.23 1.00
CA SER A 85 8.94 4.64 2.05
C SER A 85 8.67 3.15 2.19
N ASN A 86 7.40 2.74 2.15
CA ASN A 86 7.00 1.33 2.17
C ASN A 86 7.62 0.56 1.00
N TRP A 87 7.47 1.08 -0.22
CA TRP A 87 8.03 0.46 -1.41
C TRP A 87 9.55 0.42 -1.41
N LEU A 88 10.21 1.48 -0.93
CA LEU A 88 11.65 1.53 -0.80
C LEU A 88 12.16 0.43 0.15
N VAL A 89 11.54 0.31 1.33
CA VAL A 89 11.88 -0.73 2.30
C VAL A 89 11.60 -2.13 1.73
N TYR A 90 10.52 -2.30 0.97
CA TYR A 90 10.18 -3.57 0.33
C TYR A 90 11.23 -3.98 -0.71
N VAL A 91 11.57 -3.11 -1.66
CA VAL A 91 12.58 -3.39 -2.70
C VAL A 91 13.95 -3.59 -2.05
N TRP A 92 14.30 -2.76 -1.06
CA TRP A 92 15.53 -2.93 -0.29
C TRP A 92 15.58 -4.30 0.41
N ALA A 93 14.47 -4.73 1.03
CA ALA A 93 14.39 -6.04 1.68
C ALA A 93 14.54 -7.20 0.69
N VAL A 94 13.98 -7.08 -0.52
CA VAL A 94 14.18 -8.07 -1.59
C VAL A 94 15.65 -8.13 -2.03
N ASN A 95 16.29 -6.97 -2.23
CA ASN A 95 17.69 -6.89 -2.66
C ASN A 95 18.68 -7.38 -1.59
N ASN A 96 18.32 -7.31 -0.31
CA ASN A 96 19.17 -7.75 0.82
C ASN A 96 18.79 -9.14 1.35
N GLU A 97 18.13 -9.97 0.53
CA GLU A 97 17.72 -11.36 0.88
C GLU A 97 16.76 -11.48 2.08
N ARG A 98 16.13 -10.38 2.50
CA ARG A 98 15.17 -10.31 3.61
C ARG A 98 13.72 -10.41 3.14
N MET A 99 13.50 -11.19 2.08
CA MET A 99 12.17 -11.42 1.51
C MET A 99 11.21 -12.12 2.50
N LEU A 100 11.74 -12.97 3.39
CA LEU A 100 10.95 -13.62 4.43
C LEU A 100 10.35 -12.60 5.40
N GLU A 101 11.14 -11.61 5.82
CA GLU A 101 10.64 -10.52 6.65
C GLU A 101 9.65 -9.64 5.88
N ALA A 102 9.92 -9.32 4.61
CA ALA A 102 8.96 -8.58 3.80
C ALA A 102 7.58 -9.27 3.76
N SER A 103 7.56 -10.59 3.55
CA SER A 103 6.35 -11.42 3.58
C SER A 103 5.67 -11.41 4.96
N LEU A 104 6.45 -11.54 6.04
CA LEU A 104 5.92 -11.47 7.41
C LEU A 104 5.29 -10.09 7.69
N GLY A 105 5.82 -9.01 7.13
CA GLY A 105 5.21 -7.68 7.19
C GLY A 105 3.77 -7.66 6.68
N TYR A 106 3.49 -8.37 5.58
CA TYR A 106 2.13 -8.50 5.04
C TYR A 106 1.20 -9.35 5.91
N TYR A 107 1.72 -10.32 6.68
CA TYR A 107 0.93 -11.04 7.68
C TYR A 107 0.63 -10.21 8.94
N ILE A 108 1.54 -9.30 9.31
CA ILE A 108 1.34 -8.36 10.43
C ILE A 108 0.34 -7.26 10.05
N ASN A 109 0.28 -6.88 8.78
CA ASN A 109 -0.48 -5.74 8.27
C ASN A 109 -1.99 -5.76 8.63
N PRO A 110 -2.74 -6.88 8.50
CA PRO A 110 -4.12 -6.96 8.98
C PRO A 110 -4.28 -6.61 10.47
N LEU A 111 -3.36 -7.07 11.33
CA LEU A 111 -3.40 -6.76 12.77
C LEU A 111 -3.18 -5.26 13.02
N VAL A 112 -2.23 -4.65 12.30
CA VAL A 112 -1.99 -3.20 12.37
C VAL A 112 -3.21 -2.42 11.90
N ASN A 113 -3.83 -2.80 10.78
CA ASN A 113 -5.03 -2.15 10.27
C ASN A 113 -6.20 -2.25 11.26
N VAL A 114 -6.41 -3.41 11.87
CA VAL A 114 -7.43 -3.60 12.90
C VAL A 114 -7.14 -2.71 14.12
N LEU A 115 -5.89 -2.68 14.59
CA LEU A 115 -5.48 -1.84 15.72
C LEU A 115 -5.71 -0.36 15.42
N LEU A 116 -5.26 0.13 14.26
CA LEU A 116 -5.45 1.52 13.84
C LEU A 116 -6.94 1.85 13.67
N GLY A 117 -7.75 0.95 13.12
CA GLY A 117 -9.20 1.12 13.02
C GLY A 117 -9.88 1.24 14.38
N MET A 118 -9.50 0.41 15.35
CA MET A 118 -10.04 0.50 16.71
C MET A 118 -9.61 1.78 17.43
N LEU A 119 -8.31 2.11 17.39
CA LEU A 119 -7.76 3.22 18.17
C LEU A 119 -8.08 4.60 17.57
N LEU A 120 -8.04 4.73 16.24
CA LEU A 120 -8.14 6.04 15.58
C LEU A 120 -9.49 6.27 14.90
N LEU A 121 -10.22 5.21 14.51
CA LEU A 121 -11.56 5.33 13.94
C LEU A 121 -12.68 4.94 14.93
N GLY A 122 -12.32 4.42 16.10
CA GLY A 122 -13.29 3.98 17.12
C GLY A 122 -14.11 2.75 16.72
N GLU A 123 -13.61 1.95 15.77
CA GLU A 123 -14.31 0.75 15.30
C GLU A 123 -14.40 -0.30 16.41
N ARG A 124 -15.58 -0.91 16.58
CA ARG A 124 -15.81 -1.96 17.58
C ARG A 124 -15.89 -3.32 16.90
N LEU A 125 -15.01 -4.23 17.29
CA LEU A 125 -15.00 -5.59 16.79
C LEU A 125 -16.12 -6.44 17.42
N ARG A 126 -16.75 -7.27 16.58
CA ARG A 126 -17.69 -8.30 17.01
C ARG A 126 -16.94 -9.46 17.67
N ARG A 127 -17.62 -10.26 18.50
CA ARG A 127 -17.02 -11.39 19.22
C ARG A 127 -16.25 -12.37 18.31
N LEU A 128 -16.81 -12.71 17.14
CA LEU A 128 -16.13 -13.58 16.17
C LEU A 128 -14.91 -12.92 15.50
N GLN A 129 -14.91 -11.59 15.35
CA GLN A 129 -13.75 -10.87 14.82
C GLN A 129 -12.60 -10.87 15.82
N TRP A 130 -12.89 -10.79 17.13
CA TRP A 130 -11.90 -10.98 18.19
C TRP A 130 -11.24 -12.36 18.12
N LEU A 131 -12.03 -13.41 17.85
CA LEU A 131 -11.48 -14.75 17.65
C LEU A 131 -10.55 -14.79 16.42
N ALA A 132 -10.96 -14.19 15.30
CA ALA A 132 -10.12 -14.10 14.10
C ALA A 132 -8.81 -13.32 14.34
N VAL A 133 -8.88 -12.21 15.09
CA VAL A 133 -7.69 -11.46 15.51
C VAL A 133 -6.78 -12.31 16.39
N GLY A 134 -7.34 -13.05 17.35
CA GLY A 134 -6.57 -13.98 18.19
C GLY A 134 -5.84 -15.04 17.37
N LEU A 135 -6.52 -15.66 16.40
CA LEU A 135 -5.89 -16.63 15.48
C LEU A 135 -4.78 -15.99 14.63
N ALA A 136 -5.01 -14.78 14.12
CA ALA A 136 -4.00 -14.04 13.36
C ALA A 136 -2.78 -13.69 14.22
N VAL A 137 -2.97 -13.28 15.48
CA VAL A 137 -1.89 -13.03 16.45
C VAL A 137 -1.07 -14.30 16.69
N VAL A 138 -1.72 -15.45 16.88
CA VAL A 138 -1.02 -16.73 17.06
C VAL A 138 -0.21 -17.09 15.81
N GLY A 139 -0.78 -16.93 14.62
CA GLY A 139 -0.07 -17.19 13.36
C GLY A 139 1.15 -16.28 13.16
N VAL A 140 1.00 -14.99 13.47
CA VAL A 140 2.12 -14.03 13.42
C VAL A 140 3.19 -14.37 14.46
N ALA A 141 2.80 -14.69 15.70
CA ALA A 141 3.75 -15.07 16.75
C ALA A 141 4.55 -16.32 16.38
N GLN A 142 3.89 -17.30 15.77
CA GLN A 142 4.52 -18.52 15.28
C GLN A 142 5.55 -18.21 14.18
N GLN A 143 5.21 -17.33 13.23
CA GLN A 143 6.14 -16.90 12.17
C GLN A 143 7.33 -16.09 12.73
N VAL A 144 7.09 -15.18 13.68
CA VAL A 144 8.15 -14.42 14.35
C VAL A 144 9.13 -15.36 15.06
N TRP A 145 8.62 -16.41 15.71
CA TRP A 145 9.47 -17.43 16.33
C TRP A 145 10.33 -18.16 15.29
N GLN A 146 9.76 -18.53 14.13
CA GLN A 146 10.53 -19.16 13.05
C GLN A 146 11.63 -18.25 12.47
N VAL A 147 11.38 -16.94 12.38
CA VAL A 147 12.38 -15.96 11.91
C VAL A 147 13.55 -15.80 12.89
N GLY A 148 13.35 -16.12 14.17
CA GLY A 148 14.42 -16.19 15.18
C GLY A 148 15.07 -14.84 15.53
N SER A 149 14.59 -13.74 14.95
CA SER A 149 15.12 -12.38 15.12
C SER A 149 13.98 -11.38 15.10
N LEU A 150 14.22 -10.18 15.64
CA LEU A 150 13.23 -9.10 15.63
C LEU A 150 13.01 -8.62 14.18
N PRO A 151 11.81 -8.81 13.60
CA PRO A 151 11.60 -8.61 12.18
C PRO A 151 11.29 -7.13 11.89
N TRP A 152 12.30 -6.27 12.01
CA TRP A 152 12.11 -4.83 11.93
C TRP A 152 11.60 -4.37 10.56
N VAL A 153 11.97 -5.07 9.47
CA VAL A 153 11.44 -4.79 8.13
C VAL A 153 9.94 -5.00 8.10
N SER A 154 9.48 -6.12 8.68
CA SER A 154 8.06 -6.45 8.78
C SER A 154 7.27 -5.38 9.52
N LEU A 155 7.83 -4.87 10.62
CA LEU A 155 7.21 -3.81 11.43
C LEU A 155 7.13 -2.49 10.65
N VAL A 156 8.23 -2.07 10.01
CA VAL A 156 8.24 -0.85 9.20
C VAL A 156 7.25 -0.95 8.05
N LEU A 157 7.20 -2.08 7.33
CA LEU A 157 6.26 -2.30 6.24
C LEU A 157 4.80 -2.28 6.73
N ALA A 158 4.50 -3.00 7.82
CA ALA A 158 3.15 -3.06 8.35
C ALA A 158 2.65 -1.70 8.86
N LEU A 159 3.51 -0.95 9.56
CA LEU A 159 3.17 0.38 10.08
C LEU A 159 2.99 1.40 8.95
N THR A 160 3.96 1.51 8.04
CA THR A 160 3.88 2.47 6.92
C THR A 160 2.66 2.21 6.03
N PHE A 161 2.38 0.93 5.71
CA PHE A 161 1.20 0.58 4.93
C PHE A 161 -0.10 0.78 5.70
N GLY A 162 -0.12 0.47 7.00
CA GLY A 162 -1.30 0.66 7.84
C GLY A 162 -1.69 2.13 7.99
N PHE A 163 -0.72 3.01 8.25
CA PHE A 163 -0.96 4.46 8.28
C PHE A 163 -1.34 5.02 6.91
N TYR A 164 -0.72 4.54 5.82
CA TYR A 164 -1.15 4.88 4.46
C TYR A 164 -2.62 4.50 4.24
N GLY A 165 -3.01 3.27 4.59
CA GLY A 165 -4.39 2.79 4.47
C GLY A 165 -5.37 3.61 5.30
N LEU A 166 -5.00 3.97 6.53
CA LEU A 166 -5.81 4.83 7.41
C LEU A 166 -6.02 6.23 6.79
N ILE A 167 -4.95 6.87 6.31
CA ILE A 167 -5.03 8.18 5.68
C ILE A 167 -5.92 8.12 4.44
N ARG A 168 -5.70 7.12 3.56
CA ARG A 168 -6.50 6.92 2.34
C ARG A 168 -7.96 6.62 2.63
N LYS A 169 -8.28 6.00 3.77
CA LYS A 169 -9.66 5.75 4.21
C LYS A 169 -10.36 7.04 4.66
N GLN A 170 -9.62 8.01 5.22
CA GLN A 170 -10.16 9.29 5.67
C GLN A 170 -10.15 10.37 4.58
N ALA A 171 -9.30 10.25 3.56
CA ALA A 171 -9.18 11.21 2.47
C ALA A 171 -10.19 10.92 1.35
N PRO A 172 -11.16 11.82 1.07
CA PRO A 172 -12.14 11.66 -0.01
C PRO A 172 -11.51 12.02 -1.37
N VAL A 173 -10.52 11.25 -1.81
CA VAL A 173 -9.83 11.45 -3.09
C VAL A 173 -9.90 10.16 -3.89
N ALA A 174 -10.41 10.27 -5.13
CA ALA A 174 -10.45 9.13 -6.05
C ALA A 174 -9.05 8.52 -6.24
N ALA A 175 -8.99 7.20 -6.41
CA ALA A 175 -7.73 6.45 -6.43
C ALA A 175 -6.74 6.97 -7.48
N LEU A 176 -7.18 7.20 -8.71
CA LEU A 176 -6.33 7.63 -9.82
C LEU A 176 -5.79 9.06 -9.66
N PRO A 177 -6.62 10.11 -9.42
CA PRO A 177 -6.10 11.44 -9.11
C PRO A 177 -5.18 11.47 -7.88
N GLY A 178 -5.51 10.70 -6.84
CA GLY A 178 -4.69 10.60 -5.65
C GLY A 178 -3.31 10.02 -5.95
N LEU A 179 -3.23 8.92 -6.70
CA LEU A 179 -1.97 8.30 -7.12
C LEU A 179 -1.10 9.26 -7.95
N VAL A 180 -1.73 9.98 -8.89
CA VAL A 180 -1.02 10.95 -9.73
C VAL A 180 -0.43 12.06 -8.86
N VAL A 181 -1.23 12.66 -7.97
CA VAL A 181 -0.73 13.71 -7.08
C VAL A 181 0.36 13.19 -6.15
N GLU A 182 0.18 12.01 -5.56
CA GLU A 182 1.20 11.35 -4.71
C GLU A 182 2.52 11.18 -5.46
N THR A 183 2.47 10.68 -6.69
CA THR A 183 3.68 10.39 -7.49
C THR A 183 4.34 11.62 -8.09
N TRP A 184 3.62 12.73 -8.30
CA TRP A 184 4.19 14.02 -8.70
C TRP A 184 4.79 14.81 -7.52
N LEU A 185 4.36 14.51 -6.29
CA LEU A 185 4.87 15.16 -5.07
C LEU A 185 6.12 14.50 -4.49
N LEU A 186 6.39 13.25 -4.90
CA LEU A 186 7.58 12.46 -4.53
C LEU A 186 8.78 12.82 -5.41
#